data_AF-A0A8T4Z9Y5-F1
#
_entry.id   AF-A0A8T4Z9Y5-F1
#
_cell.length_a   1.000
_cell.length_b   1.000
_cell.length_c   1.000
_cell.angle_alpha   90.00
_cell.angle_beta   90.00
_cell.angle_gamma   90.00
#
_symmetry.space_group_name_H-M   'P 1'
#
loop_
_entity.id
_entity.type
_entity.pdbx_description
1 polymer ?
#
loop_
_entity_poly.entity_id
_entity_poly.type
_entity_poly.pdbx_seq_one_letter_code
_entity_poly.pdbx_strand_id
1 'polypeptide(L)'
;EEAFKKAEDITGDTSMESLLFSAATGIDISEARLDRAGERIYNLERAILVREGRSRKMDETVIPHFKLPDRYDGTRLDEEKFRCLLEEYYQLRGWDVETGIPTKRKLEELGLGDVAKGLERFQILS
;
A
#
# COMPACT_ATOMS: atom_id res chain seq x y z
N GLU A 1 -16.24 -25.97 8.38
CA GLU A 1 -16.67 -24.91 7.45
C GLU A 1 -17.80 -24.04 7.97
N GLU A 2 -18.91 -24.59 8.47
CA GLU A 2 -20.07 -23.78 8.92
C GLU A 2 -19.84 -22.92 10.17
N ALA A 3 -18.87 -23.27 11.03
CA ALA A 3 -18.56 -22.48 12.23
C ALA A 3 -17.88 -21.14 11.88
N PHE A 4 -17.05 -21.10 10.83
CA PHE A 4 -16.33 -19.89 10.40
C PHE A 4 -17.27 -18.84 9.80
N LYS A 5 -18.37 -19.27 9.17
CA LYS A 5 -19.38 -18.39 8.57
C LYS A 5 -20.36 -17.79 9.60
N LYS A 6 -20.34 -18.26 10.85
CA LYS A 6 -21.27 -17.86 11.92
C LYS A 6 -20.63 -17.01 13.01
N ALA A 7 -19.33 -16.74 12.94
CA ALA A 7 -18.67 -15.82 13.85
C ALA A 7 -19.06 -14.38 13.47
N GLU A 8 -19.79 -13.69 14.35
CA GLU A 8 -20.24 -12.31 14.17
C GLU A 8 -19.08 -11.31 14.11
N ASP A 9 -17.89 -11.70 14.59
CA ASP A 9 -16.66 -10.95 14.44
C ASP A 9 -15.49 -11.93 14.24
N ILE A 10 -15.02 -12.08 13.01
CA ILE A 10 -13.80 -12.85 12.67
C ILE A 10 -12.56 -11.94 12.69
N THR A 11 -12.74 -10.66 13.07
CA THR A 11 -11.62 -9.74 13.18
C THR A 11 -10.85 -10.08 14.45
N GLY A 12 -9.58 -10.47 14.29
CA GLY A 12 -8.69 -10.55 15.45
C GLY A 12 -8.59 -9.18 16.11
N ASP A 13 -8.21 -9.13 17.39
CA ASP A 13 -7.95 -7.87 18.08
C ASP A 13 -6.87 -7.08 17.33
N THR A 14 -7.27 -6.01 16.64
CA THR A 14 -6.40 -5.19 15.79
C THR A 14 -5.39 -4.37 16.60
N SER A 15 -5.59 -4.26 17.92
CA SER A 15 -4.65 -3.60 18.82
C SER A 15 -3.50 -4.53 19.27
N MET A 16 -3.58 -5.83 18.96
CA MET A 16 -2.66 -6.84 19.48
C MET A 16 -1.20 -6.54 19.11
N GLU A 17 -0.92 -6.13 17.88
CA GLU A 17 0.42 -5.78 17.43
C GLU A 17 1.00 -4.61 18.23
N SER A 18 0.17 -3.61 18.54
CA SER A 18 0.55 -2.44 19.35
C SER A 18 0.87 -2.84 20.78
N LEU A 19 0.06 -3.71 21.38
CA LEU A 19 0.28 -4.21 22.74
C LEU A 19 1.57 -5.05 22.83
N LEU A 20 1.79 -5.94 21.85
CA LEU A 20 2.99 -6.77 21.78
C LEU A 20 4.26 -5.92 21.59
N PHE A 21 4.21 -4.92 20.71
CA PHE A 21 5.31 -3.98 20.51
C PHE A 21 5.67 -3.25 21.80
N SER A 22 4.67 -2.67 22.48
CA SER A 22 4.87 -1.96 23.75
C SER A 22 5.43 -2.87 24.84
N ALA A 23 4.90 -4.08 24.97
CA ALA A 23 5.35 -5.05 25.96
C ALA A 23 6.80 -5.52 25.72
N ALA A 24 7.18 -5.76 24.46
CA ALA A 24 8.51 -6.26 24.12
C ALA A 24 9.59 -5.17 24.16
N THR A 25 9.25 -3.94 23.79
CA THR A 25 10.23 -2.84 23.64
C THR A 25 10.26 -1.88 24.82
N GLY A 26 9.19 -1.85 25.63
CA GLY A 26 8.97 -0.84 26.68
C GLY A 26 8.57 0.54 26.15
N ILE A 27 8.36 0.69 24.84
CA ILE A 27 7.94 1.96 24.21
C ILE A 27 6.42 1.94 24.05
N ASP A 28 5.72 2.81 24.78
CA ASP A 28 4.28 2.92 24.65
C ASP A 28 3.87 3.49 23.29
N ILE A 29 3.06 2.71 22.57
CA ILE A 29 2.50 3.06 21.26
C ILE A 29 1.04 2.63 21.20
N SER A 30 0.23 3.46 20.54
CA SER A 30 -1.15 3.13 20.18
C SER A 30 -1.22 2.50 18.80
N GLU A 31 -2.27 1.74 18.54
CA GLU A 31 -2.56 1.12 17.24
C GLU A 31 -2.45 2.14 16.10
N ALA A 32 -3.15 3.27 16.19
CA ALA A 32 -3.09 4.33 15.18
C ALA A 32 -1.67 4.90 14.95
N ARG A 33 -0.82 4.95 15.98
CA ARG A 33 0.58 5.40 15.83
C ARG A 33 1.43 4.31 15.17
N LEU A 34 1.16 3.05 15.46
CA LEU A 34 1.82 1.91 14.83
C LEU A 34 1.43 1.80 13.35
N ASP A 35 0.14 1.93 13.03
CA ASP A 35 -0.37 1.98 11.65
C ASP A 35 0.26 3.12 10.85
N ARG A 36 0.33 4.32 11.43
CA ARG A 36 0.98 5.46 10.80
C ARG A 36 2.48 5.23 10.57
N ALA A 37 3.15 4.47 11.44
CA ALA A 37 4.52 4.06 11.22
C ALA A 37 4.63 3.07 10.04
N GLY A 38 3.72 2.10 9.94
CA GLY A 38 3.60 1.19 8.81
C GLY A 38 3.35 1.92 7.49
N GLU A 39 2.43 2.88 7.47
CA GLU A 39 2.13 3.72 6.30
C GLU A 39 3.37 4.53 5.87
N ARG A 40 4.11 5.10 6.83
CA ARG A 40 5.37 5.81 6.57
C ARG A 40 6.42 4.89 5.94
N ILE A 41 6.62 3.69 6.49
CA ILE A 41 7.58 2.71 5.97
C ILE A 41 7.22 2.32 4.54
N TYR A 42 5.95 2.01 4.29
CA TYR A 42 5.49 1.59 2.97
C TYR A 42 5.63 2.68 1.91
N ASN A 43 5.37 3.95 2.27
CA ASN A 43 5.59 5.08 1.36
C ASN A 43 7.08 5.35 1.12
N LEU A 44 7.94 5.15 2.12
CA LEU A 44 9.39 5.25 1.94
C LEU A 44 9.92 4.16 0.99
N GLU A 45 9.48 2.92 1.16
CA GLU A 45 9.81 1.82 0.24
C GLU A 45 9.34 2.13 -1.18
N ARG A 46 8.10 2.62 -1.34
CA ARG A 46 7.59 3.04 -2.65
C ARG A 46 8.45 4.15 -3.25
N ALA A 47 8.86 5.15 -2.47
CA ALA A 47 9.71 6.23 -2.94
C ALA A 47 11.08 5.73 -3.42
N ILE A 48 11.69 4.77 -2.71
CA ILE A 48 12.93 4.11 -3.14
C ILE A 48 12.70 3.40 -4.48
N LEU A 49 11.64 2.58 -4.58
CA LEU A 49 11.34 1.85 -5.82
C LEU A 49 11.09 2.80 -6.99
N VAL A 50 10.38 3.90 -6.76
CA VAL A 50 10.11 4.94 -7.77
C VAL A 50 11.40 5.61 -8.21
N ARG A 51 12.32 5.91 -7.28
CA ARG A 51 13.66 6.42 -7.60
C ARG A 51 14.43 5.47 -8.52
N GLU A 52 14.27 4.16 -8.33
CA GLU A 52 14.85 3.11 -9.18
C GLU A 52 14.01 2.77 -10.43
N GLY A 53 12.96 3.56 -10.72
CA GLY A 53 12.19 3.47 -11.96
C GLY A 53 10.81 2.79 -11.86
N ARG A 54 10.34 2.42 -10.66
CA ARG A 54 8.97 1.90 -10.45
C ARG A 54 7.93 2.89 -10.95
N SER A 55 6.95 2.36 -11.67
CA SER A 55 5.88 3.12 -12.30
C SER A 55 4.60 2.29 -12.39
N ARG A 56 3.47 2.95 -12.64
CA ARG A 56 2.19 2.29 -12.93
C ARG A 56 2.32 1.22 -14.02
N LYS A 57 3.11 1.47 -15.07
CA LYS A 57 3.37 0.48 -16.13
C LYS A 57 3.99 -0.81 -15.58
N MET A 58 4.90 -0.71 -14.61
CA MET A 58 5.47 -1.89 -13.96
C MET A 58 4.44 -2.60 -13.07
N ASP A 59 3.57 -1.86 -12.38
CA ASP A 59 2.49 -2.44 -11.57
C ASP A 59 1.48 -3.23 -12.44
N GLU A 60 1.25 -2.80 -13.69
CA GLU A 60 0.37 -3.49 -14.65
C GLU A 60 0.99 -4.73 -15.32
N THR A 61 2.29 -5.03 -15.10
CA THR A 61 2.97 -6.18 -15.74
C THR A 61 2.40 -7.54 -15.35
N VAL A 62 1.57 -7.59 -14.30
CA VAL A 62 0.90 -8.80 -13.83
C VAL A 62 -0.32 -9.17 -14.67
N ILE A 63 -0.91 -8.22 -15.41
CA ILE A 63 -2.16 -8.41 -16.16
C ILE A 63 -2.10 -9.59 -17.14
N PRO A 64 -1.04 -9.79 -17.96
CA PRO A 64 -0.97 -10.92 -18.89
C PRO A 64 -1.04 -12.27 -18.17
N HIS A 65 -0.46 -12.38 -16.98
CA HIS A 65 -0.48 -13.61 -16.19
C HIS A 65 -1.88 -13.90 -15.66
N PHE A 66 -2.54 -12.89 -15.08
CA PHE A 66 -3.87 -13.05 -14.50
C PHE A 66 -5.02 -13.11 -15.52
N LYS A 67 -4.74 -12.86 -16.81
CA LYS A 67 -5.68 -13.15 -17.92
C LYS A 67 -5.75 -14.63 -18.27
N LEU A 68 -4.77 -15.44 -17.86
CA LEU A 68 -4.85 -16.89 -17.99
C LEU A 68 -6.01 -17.39 -17.12
N PRO A 69 -6.75 -18.41 -17.57
CA PRO A 69 -7.84 -18.97 -16.76
C PRO A 69 -7.28 -19.56 -15.47
N ASP A 70 -7.94 -19.27 -14.35
CA ASP A 70 -7.68 -19.97 -13.10
C ASP A 70 -7.90 -21.48 -13.26
N ARG A 71 -7.15 -22.27 -12.50
CA ARG A 71 -7.15 -23.73 -12.61
C ARG A 71 -8.45 -24.37 -12.13
N TYR A 72 -9.17 -23.73 -11.21
CA TYR A 72 -10.32 -24.32 -10.53
C TYR A 72 -11.65 -23.92 -11.17
N ASP A 73 -11.83 -22.63 -11.47
CA ASP A 73 -13.10 -22.09 -11.95
C ASP A 73 -13.01 -21.45 -13.35
N GLY A 74 -11.81 -21.32 -13.91
CA GLY A 74 -11.57 -20.70 -15.21
C GLY A 74 -11.77 -19.18 -15.22
N THR A 75 -11.92 -18.55 -14.05
CA THR A 75 -12.03 -17.10 -13.89
C THR A 75 -10.79 -16.42 -14.44
N ARG A 76 -10.98 -15.22 -15.01
CA ARG A 76 -9.91 -14.42 -15.59
C ARG A 76 -10.01 -13.00 -15.07
N LEU A 77 -8.86 -12.34 -14.97
CA LEU A 77 -8.82 -10.93 -14.67
C LEU A 77 -9.44 -10.11 -15.80
N ASP A 78 -10.38 -9.27 -15.40
CA ASP A 78 -10.92 -8.19 -16.21
C ASP A 78 -9.96 -7.00 -16.11
N GLU A 79 -9.34 -6.65 -17.24
CA GLU A 79 -8.29 -5.63 -17.31
C GLU A 79 -8.83 -4.23 -16.97
N GLU A 80 -10.04 -3.90 -17.41
CA GLU A 80 -10.64 -2.60 -17.15
C GLU A 80 -10.95 -2.45 -15.65
N LYS A 81 -11.56 -3.49 -15.05
CA LYS A 81 -11.82 -3.49 -13.60
C LYS A 81 -10.54 -3.45 -12.78
N PHE A 82 -9.48 -4.15 -13.20
CA PHE A 82 -8.19 -4.09 -12.52
C PHE A 82 -7.59 -2.69 -12.58
N ARG A 83 -7.68 -1.99 -13.71
CA ARG A 83 -7.23 -0.60 -13.80
C ARG A 83 -8.03 0.32 -12.89
N CYS A 84 -9.36 0.20 -12.86
CA CYS A 84 -10.18 0.98 -11.92
C CYS A 84 -9.78 0.72 -10.46
N LEU A 85 -9.56 -0.55 -10.09
CA LEU A 85 -9.09 -0.92 -8.75
C LEU A 85 -7.71 -0.31 -8.44
N LEU A 86 -6.80 -0.32 -9.41
CA LEU A 86 -5.46 0.24 -9.26
C LEU A 86 -5.50 1.76 -9.04
N GLU A 87 -6.39 2.46 -9.76
CA GLU A 87 -6.61 3.90 -9.59
C GLU A 87 -7.17 4.23 -8.21
N GLU A 88 -8.19 3.50 -7.75
CA GLU A 88 -8.76 3.65 -6.41
C GLU A 88 -7.69 3.37 -5.33
N TYR A 89 -6.89 2.33 -5.53
CA TYR A 89 -5.77 2.02 -4.65
C TYR A 89 -4.77 3.18 -4.55
N TYR A 90 -4.38 3.79 -5.67
CA TYR A 90 -3.48 4.96 -5.67
C TYR A 90 -4.12 6.16 -4.96
N GLN A 91 -5.40 6.43 -5.20
CA GLN A 91 -6.11 7.52 -4.52
C GLN A 91 -6.14 7.32 -3.01
N LEU A 92 -6.48 6.12 -2.53
CA LEU A 92 -6.50 5.77 -1.10
C LEU A 92 -5.11 5.89 -0.46
N ARG A 93 -4.05 5.55 -1.22
CA ARG A 93 -2.66 5.72 -0.77
C ARG A 93 -2.17 7.17 -0.83
N GLY A 94 -2.92 8.09 -1.44
CA GLY A 94 -2.47 9.47 -1.68
C GLY A 94 -1.35 9.56 -2.70
N TRP A 95 -1.36 8.68 -3.70
CA TRP A 95 -0.41 8.63 -4.81
C TRP A 95 -1.04 9.24 -6.07
N ASP A 96 -0.18 9.67 -6.99
CA ASP A 96 -0.60 10.13 -8.30
C ASP A 96 -1.12 8.95 -9.13
N VAL A 97 -2.29 9.13 -9.73
CA VAL A 97 -3.02 8.04 -10.41
C VAL A 97 -2.32 7.63 -11.71
N GLU A 98 -1.72 8.56 -12.43
CA GLU A 98 -1.08 8.30 -13.72
C GLU A 98 0.26 7.59 -13.54
N THR A 99 1.07 8.06 -12.59
CA THR A 99 2.45 7.62 -12.41
C THR A 99 2.60 6.53 -11.34
N GLY A 100 1.70 6.48 -10.36
CA GLY A 100 1.79 5.62 -9.17
C GLY A 100 2.83 6.10 -8.15
N ILE A 101 3.19 7.39 -8.17
CA ILE A 101 4.20 8.00 -7.30
C ILE A 101 3.53 8.62 -6.07
N PRO A 102 4.06 8.44 -4.84
CA PRO A 102 3.54 9.13 -3.67
C PRO A 102 3.57 10.66 -3.84
N THR A 103 2.44 11.33 -3.60
CA THR A 103 2.38 12.79 -3.75
C THR A 103 3.24 13.49 -2.69
N LYS A 104 3.77 14.67 -3.01
CA LYS A 104 4.51 15.51 -2.05
C LYS A 104 3.73 15.71 -0.75
N ARG A 105 2.44 16.03 -0.87
CA ARG A 105 1.53 16.20 0.28
C ARG A 105 1.53 14.98 1.20
N LYS A 106 1.38 13.77 0.64
CA LYS A 106 1.36 12.53 1.44
C LYS A 106 2.72 12.26 2.10
N LEU A 107 3.83 12.52 1.41
CA LEU A 107 5.17 12.37 1.99
C LEU A 107 5.40 13.35 3.16
N GLU A 108 5.00 14.62 3.00
CA GLU A 108 5.08 15.62 4.07
C GLU A 108 4.20 15.25 5.27
N GLU A 109 2.97 14.79 5.03
CA GLU A 109 2.03 14.32 6.05
C GLU A 109 2.61 13.16 6.88
N LEU A 110 3.42 12.30 6.27
CA LEU A 110 4.09 11.18 6.94
C LEU A 110 5.46 11.55 7.56
N GLY A 111 5.89 12.80 7.45
CA GLY A 111 7.19 13.26 7.96
C GLY A 111 8.38 12.86 7.08
N LEU A 112 8.14 12.55 5.80
CA LEU A 112 9.14 12.20 4.77
C LEU A 112 9.47 13.40 3.87
N GLY A 113 9.51 14.61 4.43
CA GLY A 113 9.73 15.84 3.66
C GLY A 113 11.11 15.93 3.00
N ASP A 114 12.13 15.30 3.57
CA ASP A 114 13.45 15.14 2.98
C ASP A 114 13.43 14.20 1.76
N VAL A 115 12.64 13.12 1.81
CA VAL A 115 12.41 12.21 0.68
C VAL A 115 11.70 12.96 -0.46
N ALA A 116 10.68 13.75 -0.14
CA ALA A 116 9.98 14.56 -1.14
C ALA A 116 10.96 15.50 -1.89
N LYS A 117 11.80 16.24 -1.15
CA LYS A 117 12.86 17.08 -1.74
C LYS A 117 13.87 16.28 -2.55
N GLY A 118 14.21 15.07 -2.11
CA GLY A 118 15.06 14.14 -2.84
C GLY A 118 14.48 13.79 -4.20
N LEU A 119 13.20 13.41 -4.25
CA LEU A 119 12.50 13.07 -5.49
C LEU A 119 12.32 14.28 -6.43
N GLU A 120 12.07 15.47 -5.89
CA GLU A 120 12.05 16.72 -6.67
C GLU A 120 13.41 16.98 -7.34
N ARG A 121 14.51 16.77 -6.61
CA ARG A 121 15.87 16.94 -7.15
C ARG A 121 16.16 15.98 -8.32
N PHE A 122 15.57 14.79 -8.31
CA PHE A 122 15.67 13.84 -9.41
C PHE A 122 14.66 14.08 -10.54
N GLN A 123 13.86 15.15 -10.46
CA GLN A 123 12.79 15.48 -11.42
C GLN A 123 11.70 14.41 -11.54
N ILE A 124 11.51 13.63 -10.47
CA ILE A 124 10.51 12.56 -10.38
C ILE A 124 9.19 13.11 -9.81
N LEU A 125 9.29 14.03 -8.85
CA LEU A 125 8.18 14.84 -8.36
C LEU A 125 8.28 16.25 -8.92
N SER A 126 7.13 16.80 -9.30
CA SER A 126 6.92 18.20 -9.70
C SER A 126 6.32 19.02 -8.58
#